data_AF-A0A9P5L2A1-F1
#
_entry.id   AF-A0A9P5L2A1-F1
#
_cell.length_a   1.000
_cell.length_b   1.000
_cell.length_c   1.000
_cell.angle_alpha   90.00
_cell.angle_beta   90.00
_cell.angle_gamma   90.00
#
_symmetry.space_group_name_H-M   'P 1'
#
loop_
_entity.id
_entity.type
_entity.pdbx_description
1 polymer ?
#
loop_
_entity_poly.entity_id
_entity_poly.type
_entity_poly.pdbx_seq_one_letter_code
_entity_poly.pdbx_strand_id
1 'polypeptide(L)'
;MTFPDNSFDAVYAIEATVHAPSLEEIYSEIFRVLKPGGVFGVYEWLMTENYDNDDLRHRAIRLGIEQGNGTSNMEKISVALDAMKKAGFVLEVSEDLAGSNDELPWYWPPSV
;
A
#
# COMPACT_ATOMS: atom_id res chain seq x y z
N MET A 1 13.97 11.29 0.16
CA MET A 1 13.74 11.98 -1.15
C MET A 1 14.42 13.35 -1.15
N THR A 2 14.64 14.00 -2.31
CA THR A 2 15.35 15.30 -2.41
C THR A 2 14.44 16.54 -2.27
N PHE A 3 13.15 16.38 -2.00
CA PHE A 3 12.22 17.49 -1.83
C PHE A 3 12.27 18.07 -0.41
N PRO A 4 12.18 19.40 -0.25
CA PRO A 4 12.02 20.05 1.06
C PRO A 4 10.74 19.62 1.78
N ASP A 5 10.68 19.85 3.08
CA ASP A 5 9.47 19.66 3.87
C ASP A 5 8.34 20.57 3.37
N ASN A 6 7.08 20.14 3.52
CA ASN A 6 5.90 20.94 3.18
C ASN A 6 5.89 21.49 1.73
N SER A 7 6.33 20.66 0.77
CA SER A 7 6.44 21.05 -0.64
C SER A 7 5.14 20.85 -1.43
N PHE A 8 4.31 19.87 -1.06
CA PHE A 8 3.15 19.46 -1.85
C PHE A 8 1.83 19.63 -1.09
N ASP A 9 0.79 20.01 -1.80
CA ASP A 9 -0.59 20.08 -1.26
C ASP A 9 -1.27 18.69 -1.24
N ALA A 10 -0.88 17.81 -2.17
CA ALA A 10 -1.35 16.44 -2.22
C ALA A 10 -0.27 15.51 -2.78
N VAL A 11 -0.29 14.25 -2.37
CA VAL A 11 0.54 13.17 -2.89
C VAL A 11 -0.36 11.98 -3.23
N TYR A 12 -0.03 11.25 -4.28
CA TYR A 12 -0.68 9.98 -4.58
C TYR A 12 0.36 8.90 -4.92
N ALA A 13 0.04 7.66 -4.58
CA ALA A 13 0.83 6.49 -4.95
C ALA A 13 -0.10 5.39 -5.47
N ILE A 14 0.18 4.86 -6.65
CA ILE A 14 -0.56 3.75 -7.25
C ILE A 14 0.46 2.64 -7.46
N GLU A 15 0.32 1.57 -6.69
CA GLU A 15 1.14 0.36 -6.74
C GLU A 15 2.66 0.60 -6.65
N ALA A 16 3.08 1.70 -6.00
CA ALA A 16 4.49 2.11 -5.98
C ALA A 16 5.19 1.84 -4.64
N THR A 17 4.50 2.12 -3.53
CA THR A 17 5.10 2.05 -2.18
C THR A 17 5.43 0.63 -1.73
N VAL A 18 4.83 -0.38 -2.36
CA VAL A 18 5.06 -1.81 -2.11
C VAL A 18 6.48 -2.25 -2.45
N HIS A 19 7.18 -1.49 -3.30
CA HIS A 19 8.59 -1.71 -3.62
C HIS A 19 9.55 -1.08 -2.61
N ALA A 20 9.03 -0.29 -1.65
CA ALA A 20 9.85 0.25 -0.59
C ALA A 20 10.26 -0.88 0.39
N PRO A 21 11.45 -0.82 0.99
CA PRO A 21 11.84 -1.77 2.04
C PRO A 21 10.98 -1.69 3.30
N SER A 22 10.36 -0.53 3.55
CA SER A 22 9.51 -0.28 4.71
C SER A 22 8.38 0.69 4.36
N LEU A 23 7.15 0.30 4.65
CA LEU A 23 5.97 1.17 4.55
C LEU A 23 6.04 2.37 5.50
N GLU A 24 6.50 2.17 6.74
CA GLU A 24 6.58 3.25 7.74
C GLU A 24 7.53 4.37 7.31
N GLU A 25 8.75 4.03 6.88
CA GLU A 25 9.72 4.99 6.33
C GLU A 25 9.19 5.76 5.11
N ILE A 26 8.61 5.07 4.12
CA ILE A 26 8.13 5.74 2.90
C ILE A 26 6.92 6.64 3.18
N TYR A 27 5.99 6.19 4.03
CA TYR A 27 4.85 7.01 4.45
C TYR A 27 5.30 8.20 5.29
N SER A 28 6.33 8.05 6.13
CA SER A 28 6.89 9.17 6.91
C SER A 28 7.53 10.22 6.00
N GLU A 29 8.23 9.81 4.94
CA GLU A 29 8.76 10.74 3.93
C GLU A 29 7.64 11.43 3.15
N ILE A 30 6.56 10.73 2.82
CA ILE A 30 5.37 11.33 2.16
C ILE A 30 4.73 12.37 3.09
N PHE A 31 4.58 12.05 4.38
CA PHE A 31 4.07 12.96 5.39
C PHE A 31 4.92 14.22 5.52
N ARG A 32 6.27 14.07 5.55
CA ARG A 32 7.22 15.20 5.63
C ARG A 32 7.07 16.18 4.47
N VAL A 33 6.89 15.69 3.25
CA VAL A 33 6.80 16.55 2.06
C VAL A 33 5.41 17.15 1.84
N LEU A 34 4.39 16.65 2.53
CA LEU A 34 3.06 17.25 2.53
C LEU A 34 3.03 18.52 3.40
N LYS A 35 2.34 19.54 2.92
CA LYS A 35 2.02 20.73 3.72
C LYS A 35 1.04 20.36 4.85
N PRO A 36 0.95 21.14 5.93
CA PRO A 36 -0.07 20.94 6.95
C PRO A 36 -1.47 21.00 6.32
N GLY A 37 -2.27 19.95 6.52
CA GLY A 37 -3.60 19.80 5.90
C GLY A 37 -3.60 19.24 4.48
N GLY A 38 -2.44 18.87 3.92
CA GLY A 38 -2.35 18.16 2.65
C GLY A 38 -2.83 16.71 2.76
N VAL A 39 -3.17 16.12 1.61
CA VAL A 39 -3.78 14.79 1.54
C VAL A 39 -2.91 13.77 0.81
N PHE A 40 -2.99 12.52 1.24
CA PHE A 40 -2.31 11.38 0.61
C PHE A 40 -3.33 10.33 0.18
N GLY A 41 -3.31 9.96 -1.11
CA GLY A 41 -4.08 8.83 -1.63
C GLY A 41 -3.17 7.67 -2.02
N VAL A 42 -3.52 6.46 -1.61
CA VAL A 42 -2.77 5.25 -1.98
C VAL A 42 -3.69 4.15 -2.50
N TYR A 43 -3.23 3.47 -3.55
CA TYR A 43 -3.75 2.18 -3.99
C TYR A 43 -2.58 1.19 -3.99
N GLU A 44 -2.69 0.12 -3.20
CA GLU A 44 -1.55 -0.74 -2.89
C GLU A 44 -1.94 -2.22 -2.73
N TRP A 45 -0.99 -3.09 -3.08
CA TRP A 45 -1.08 -4.52 -2.87
C TRP A 45 -0.62 -4.89 -1.47
N LEU A 46 -1.52 -5.47 -0.69
CA LEU A 46 -1.26 -5.93 0.68
C LEU A 46 -1.76 -7.36 0.85
N MET A 47 -1.15 -8.07 1.78
CA MET A 47 -1.60 -9.40 2.18
C MET A 47 -2.84 -9.27 3.07
N THR A 48 -3.83 -10.12 2.84
CA THR A 48 -5.00 -10.22 3.74
C THR A 48 -4.57 -10.63 5.16
N GLU A 49 -5.45 -10.39 6.14
CA GLU A 49 -5.18 -10.80 7.53
C GLU A 49 -5.03 -12.31 7.70
N ASN A 50 -5.59 -13.11 6.78
CA ASN A 50 -5.48 -14.57 6.74
C ASN A 50 -4.09 -15.07 6.34
N TYR A 51 -3.20 -14.20 5.87
CA TYR A 51 -1.83 -14.60 5.56
C TYR A 51 -1.11 -15.08 6.83
N ASP A 52 -0.42 -16.20 6.70
CA ASP A 52 0.35 -16.82 7.78
C ASP A 52 1.75 -17.12 7.23
N ASN A 53 2.79 -16.61 7.91
CA ASN A 53 4.17 -16.79 7.48
C ASN A 53 4.73 -18.17 7.88
N ASP A 54 4.11 -18.83 8.85
CA ASP A 54 4.47 -20.19 9.27
C ASP A 54 3.83 -21.25 8.35
N ASP A 55 2.77 -20.91 7.61
CA ASP A 55 2.24 -21.72 6.53
C ASP A 55 3.15 -21.65 5.29
N LEU A 56 3.79 -22.78 4.97
CA LEU A 56 4.72 -22.90 3.83
C LEU A 56 4.06 -22.60 2.48
N ARG A 57 2.78 -22.92 2.31
CA ARG A 57 2.04 -22.64 1.08
C ARG A 57 1.77 -21.15 0.95
N HIS A 58 1.33 -20.49 2.01
CA HIS A 58 1.15 -19.04 2.02
C HIS A 58 2.45 -18.31 1.71
N ARG A 59 3.55 -18.71 2.35
CA ARG A 59 4.87 -18.13 2.08
C ARG A 59 5.33 -18.36 0.64
N ALA A 60 5.10 -19.54 0.08
CA ALA A 60 5.43 -19.82 -1.32
C ALA A 60 4.64 -18.95 -2.30
N ILE A 61 3.34 -18.71 -2.05
CA ILE A 61 2.51 -17.81 -2.86
C ILE A 61 3.06 -16.38 -2.82
N ARG A 62 3.29 -15.85 -1.61
CA ARG A 62 3.85 -14.49 -1.42
C ARG A 62 5.18 -14.33 -2.16
N LEU A 63 6.12 -15.25 -1.96
CA LEU A 63 7.43 -15.20 -2.63
C LEU A 63 7.30 -15.26 -4.16
N GLY A 64 6.33 -16.03 -4.68
CA GLY A 64 6.03 -16.07 -6.10
C GLY A 64 5.53 -14.73 -6.64
N ILE A 65 4.67 -14.04 -5.90
CA ILE A 65 4.18 -12.69 -6.25
C ILE A 65 5.34 -11.68 -6.20
N GLU A 66 6.13 -11.71 -5.12
CA GLU A 66 7.27 -10.81 -4.91
C GLU A 66 8.31 -10.95 -6.03
N GLN A 67 8.68 -12.18 -6.38
CA GLN A 67 9.60 -12.45 -7.47
C GLN A 67 9.01 -12.06 -8.83
N GLY A 68 7.73 -12.34 -9.07
CA GLY A 68 7.05 -12.06 -10.33
C GLY A 68 6.88 -10.57 -10.63
N ASN A 69 6.64 -9.76 -9.59
CA ASN A 69 6.37 -8.33 -9.73
C ASN A 69 7.57 -7.44 -9.35
N GLY A 70 8.68 -8.01 -8.88
CA GLY A 70 9.83 -7.23 -8.41
C GLY A 70 9.53 -6.46 -7.12
N THR A 71 8.73 -7.04 -6.24
CA THR A 71 8.32 -6.45 -4.96
C THR A 71 9.26 -6.92 -3.86
N SER A 72 9.66 -6.00 -2.98
CA SER A 72 10.64 -6.26 -1.91
C SER A 72 10.06 -7.13 -0.79
N ASN A 73 8.93 -6.72 -0.22
CA ASN A 73 8.31 -7.39 0.91
C ASN A 73 6.82 -7.03 0.99
N MET A 74 5.93 -7.98 0.74
CA MET A 74 4.50 -7.73 0.86
C MET A 74 4.04 -7.82 2.33
N GLU A 75 3.48 -6.74 2.84
CA GLU A 75 3.00 -6.65 4.22
C GLU A 75 1.50 -6.87 4.33
N LYS A 76 1.02 -7.16 5.55
CA LYS A 76 -0.43 -7.23 5.83
C LYS A 76 -1.09 -5.86 5.78
N ILE A 77 -2.40 -5.85 5.56
CA ILE A 77 -3.24 -4.64 5.63
C ILE A 77 -3.03 -3.91 6.97
N SER A 78 -3.11 -4.64 8.08
CA SER A 78 -2.87 -4.10 9.43
C SER A 78 -1.52 -3.40 9.58
N VAL A 79 -0.46 -3.94 9.00
CA VAL A 79 0.90 -3.35 9.04
C VAL A 79 0.93 -2.02 8.30
N ALA A 80 0.31 -1.93 7.11
CA ALA A 80 0.23 -0.69 6.35
C ALA A 80 -0.58 0.39 7.09
N LEU A 81 -1.73 0.02 7.65
CA LEU A 81 -2.58 0.95 8.41
C LEU A 81 -1.88 1.49 9.66
N ASP A 82 -1.14 0.64 10.37
CA ASP A 82 -0.37 1.08 11.54
C ASP A 82 0.85 1.93 11.13
N ALA A 83 1.51 1.61 10.02
CA ALA A 83 2.56 2.44 9.46
C ALA A 83 2.06 3.85 9.10
N MET A 84 0.86 3.97 8.52
CA MET A 84 0.25 5.29 8.24
C MET A 84 0.01 6.11 9.51
N LYS A 85 -0.55 5.48 10.55
CA LYS A 85 -0.80 6.15 11.83
C LYS A 85 0.51 6.62 12.48
N LYS A 86 1.54 5.77 12.47
CA LYS A 86 2.86 6.11 13.02
C LYS A 86 3.55 7.24 12.26
N ALA A 87 3.40 7.27 10.94
CA ALA A 87 3.90 8.36 10.10
C ALA A 87 3.22 9.72 10.41
N GLY A 88 2.05 9.71 11.07
CA GLY A 88 1.31 10.90 11.47
C GLY A 88 0.02 11.14 10.70
N PHE A 89 -0.36 10.25 9.79
CA PHE A 89 -1.61 10.37 9.05
C PHE A 89 -2.83 10.07 9.92
N VAL A 90 -3.91 10.80 9.64
CA VAL A 90 -5.25 10.46 10.10
C VAL A 90 -5.97 9.80 8.92
N LEU A 91 -6.41 8.55 9.10
CA LEU A 91 -7.14 7.82 8.07
C LEU A 91 -8.54 8.43 7.90
N GLU A 92 -8.81 9.00 6.73
CA GLU A 92 -10.15 9.46 6.35
C GLU A 92 -10.98 8.32 5.75
N VAL A 93 -10.38 7.55 4.85
CA VAL A 93 -11.02 6.42 4.15
C VAL A 93 -10.00 5.28 4.00
N SER A 94 -10.44 4.05 4.21
CA SER A 94 -9.69 2.83 3.91
C SER A 94 -10.68 1.74 3.51
N GLU A 95 -10.41 1.09 2.39
CA GLU A 95 -11.28 0.06 1.81
C GLU A 95 -10.43 -1.10 1.28
N ASP A 96 -10.81 -2.33 1.59
CA ASP A 96 -10.22 -3.54 1.03
C ASP A 96 -10.97 -3.94 -0.24
N LEU A 97 -10.35 -3.69 -1.39
CA LEU A 97 -10.92 -3.99 -2.69
C LEU A 97 -10.69 -5.46 -3.13
N ALA A 98 -9.89 -6.25 -2.41
CA ALA A 98 -9.66 -7.65 -2.77
C ALA A 98 -10.89 -8.54 -2.50
N GLY A 99 -11.75 -8.11 -1.56
CA GLY A 99 -12.98 -8.79 -1.18
C GLY A 99 -14.24 -8.27 -1.88
N SER A 100 -14.13 -7.29 -2.79
CA SER A 100 -15.32 -6.74 -3.46
C SER A 100 -15.95 -7.81 -4.35
N ASN A 101 -17.27 -7.97 -4.21
CA ASN A 101 -18.03 -8.83 -5.09
C ASN A 101 -18.41 -8.01 -6.33
N ASP A 102 -17.40 -7.69 -7.14
CA ASP A 102 -17.59 -6.92 -8.36
C ASP A 102 -18.65 -7.61 -9.23
N GLU A 103 -19.60 -6.82 -9.73
CA GLU A 103 -20.66 -7.33 -10.63
C GLU A 103 -20.07 -7.92 -11.91
N LEU A 104 -18.86 -7.47 -12.28
CA LEU A 104 -18.13 -7.89 -13.45
C LEU A 104 -16.95 -8.79 -13.05
N PRO A 105 -16.77 -9.95 -13.71
CA PRO A 105 -15.61 -10.79 -13.47
C PRO A 105 -14.29 -10.06 -13.80
N TRP A 106 -13.24 -10.30 -13.02
CA TRP A 106 -11.92 -9.68 -13.20
C TRP A 106 -11.30 -9.85 -14.60
N TYR A 107 -11.70 -10.88 -15.34
CA TYR A 107 -11.22 -11.15 -16.70
C TYR A 107 -12.00 -10.39 -17.79
N TRP A 108 -13.02 -9.61 -17.41
CA TRP A 108 -13.76 -8.77 -18.34
C TRP A 108 -12.89 -7.57 -18.74
N PRO A 109 -12.76 -7.25 -20.04
CA PRO A 109 -11.96 -6.10 -20.47
C PRO A 109 -12.55 -4.79 -19.92
N PRO A 110 -11.71 -3.78 -19.63
CA PRO A 110 -12.22 -2.44 -19.32
C PRO A 110 -13.14 -2.01 -20.47
N SER A 111 -14.41 -1.73 -20.17
CA SER A 111 -15.36 -1.25 -21.17
C SER A 111 -14.82 0.06 -21.76
N VAL A 112 -14.48 0.01 -23.06
CA VAL A 112 -14.15 1.17 -23.91
C VAL A 112 -15.36 2.04 -24.16
#